data_AF-A0A7X7E103-F1
#
_entry.id   AF-A0A7X7E103-F1
#
_cell.length_a   1.000
_cell.length_b   1.000
_cell.length_c   1.000
_cell.angle_alpha   90.00
_cell.angle_beta   90.00
_cell.angle_gamma   90.00
#
_symmetry.space_group_name_H-M   'P 1'
#
loop_
_entity.id
_entity.type
_entity.pdbx_description
1 polymer ?
#
loop_
_entity_poly.entity_id
_entity_poly.type
_entity_poly.pdbx_seq_one_letter_code
_entity_poly.pdbx_strand_id
1 'polypeptide(L)'
;MISKVISKYLDKEDARSLQIQLQEAGINSIVKRHGLPIFFGGIINYQVMIDPKDNEPATSVLQNFIERSKIKLAELTKALTVKCPGCGSTKVVIEQKNSLLKKIIYYGVTIHRCNECHGKWFT
;
A
#
# COMPACT_ATOMS: atom_id res chain seq x y z
N MET A 1 1.63 17.90 -25.46
CA MET A 1 2.66 17.51 -24.47
C MET A 1 2.37 16.07 -24.09
N ILE A 2 3.21 15.12 -24.51
CA ILE A 2 3.01 13.69 -24.20
C ILE A 2 3.59 13.49 -22.80
N SER A 3 2.79 13.15 -21.81
CA SER A 3 3.25 12.92 -20.44
C SER A 3 3.37 11.42 -20.15
N LYS A 4 4.47 11.02 -19.50
CA LYS A 4 4.77 9.62 -19.17
C LYS A 4 4.40 9.33 -17.72
N VAL A 5 3.67 8.24 -17.48
CA VAL A 5 3.35 7.79 -16.11
C VAL A 5 4.56 7.09 -15.51
N ILE A 6 4.99 7.51 -14.32
CA ILE A 6 6.13 6.91 -13.60
C ILE A 6 5.71 6.16 -12.33
N SER A 7 4.56 6.50 -11.76
CA SER A 7 4.01 5.80 -10.59
C SER A 7 2.49 5.84 -10.61
N LYS A 8 1.87 4.75 -10.11
CA LYS A 8 0.42 4.52 -10.10
C LYS A 8 0.01 3.95 -8.75
N TYR A 9 -1.29 4.02 -8.45
CA TYR A 9 -1.88 3.46 -7.23
C TYR A 9 -1.33 4.08 -5.95
N LEU A 10 -0.97 5.36 -6.00
CA LEU A 10 -0.55 6.12 -4.83
C LEU A 10 -1.76 6.60 -4.05
N ASP A 11 -1.64 6.69 -2.74
CA ASP A 11 -2.55 7.52 -1.95
C ASP A 11 -2.27 9.02 -2.19
N LYS A 12 -3.12 9.88 -1.61
CA LYS A 12 -3.01 11.33 -1.82
C LYS A 12 -1.71 11.90 -1.25
N GLU A 13 -1.26 11.40 -0.11
CA GLU A 13 -0.08 11.89 0.60
C GLU A 13 1.20 11.46 -0.10
N ASP A 14 1.27 10.19 -0.48
CA ASP A 14 2.35 9.59 -1.23
C ASP A 14 2.51 10.25 -2.62
N ALA A 15 1.40 10.54 -3.32
CA ALA A 15 1.43 11.28 -4.58
C ALA A 15 1.93 12.72 -4.42
N ARG A 16 1.52 13.40 -3.35
CA ARG A 16 1.99 14.76 -3.05
C ARG A 16 3.47 14.77 -2.65
N SER A 17 3.90 13.80 -1.84
CA SER A 17 5.29 13.62 -1.43
C SER A 17 6.20 13.37 -2.62
N LEU A 18 5.79 12.49 -3.53
CA LEU A 18 6.55 12.23 -4.77
C LEU A 18 6.60 13.47 -5.67
N GLN A 19 5.51 14.22 -5.79
CA GLN A 19 5.48 15.48 -6.55
C GLN A 19 6.46 16.51 -6.00
N ILE A 20 6.52 16.69 -4.67
CA ILE A 20 7.46 17.62 -4.03
C ILE A 20 8.90 17.21 -4.31
N GLN A 21 9.23 15.93 -4.15
CA GLN A 21 10.59 15.42 -4.41
C GLN A 21 11.01 15.61 -5.87
N LEU A 22 10.09 15.41 -6.83
CA LEU A 22 10.36 15.67 -8.24
C LEU A 22 10.57 17.17 -8.50
N GLN A 23 9.75 18.03 -7.89
CA GLN A 23 9.89 19.48 -8.02
C GLN A 23 11.20 20.00 -7.43
N GLU A 24 11.64 19.48 -6.29
CA GLU A 24 12.95 19.79 -5.67
C GLU A 24 14.11 19.36 -6.57
N ALA A 25 13.95 18.28 -7.33
CA ALA A 25 14.90 17.85 -8.36
C ALA A 25 14.80 18.65 -9.68
N GLY A 26 13.96 19.69 -9.74
CA GLY A 26 13.74 20.51 -10.93
C GLY A 26 12.90 19.84 -12.01
N ILE A 27 12.23 18.73 -11.70
CA ILE A 27 11.43 17.93 -12.64
C ILE A 27 9.97 18.35 -12.55
N ASN A 28 9.40 18.78 -13.67
CA ASN A 28 8.00 19.12 -13.71
C ASN A 28 7.13 17.86 -13.71
N SER A 29 6.14 17.81 -12.82
CA SER A 29 5.30 16.63 -12.66
C SER A 29 3.82 16.98 -12.48
N ILE A 30 2.96 16.11 -12.99
CA ILE A 30 1.50 16.23 -12.96
C ILE A 30 0.95 15.06 -12.14
N VAL A 31 0.19 15.38 -11.10
CA VAL A 31 -0.55 14.40 -10.31
C VAL A 31 -1.97 14.30 -10.86
N LYS A 32 -2.38 13.09 -11.25
CA LYS A 32 -3.74 12.83 -11.72
C LYS A 32 -4.45 11.84 -10.79
N ARG A 33 -5.63 12.24 -10.33
CA ARG A 33 -6.55 11.38 -9.58
C ARG A 33 -7.25 10.40 -10.53
N HIS A 34 -7.37 9.15 -10.11
CA HIS A 34 -8.01 8.04 -10.81
C HIS A 34 -8.86 7.21 -9.86
N GLY A 35 -9.74 6.41 -10.45
CA GLY A 35 -10.59 5.48 -9.71
C GLY A 35 -11.99 6.01 -9.42
N LEU A 36 -12.85 5.09 -9.01
CA LEU A 36 -14.25 5.37 -8.70
C LEU A 36 -14.37 6.02 -7.31
N PRO A 37 -15.31 6.95 -7.12
CA PRO A 37 -15.59 7.51 -5.80
C PRO A 37 -15.95 6.40 -4.80
N ILE A 38 -15.54 6.60 -3.54
CA ILE A 38 -15.75 5.63 -2.45
C ILE A 38 -17.24 5.30 -2.25
N PHE A 39 -18.13 6.26 -2.52
CA PHE A 39 -19.58 6.05 -2.43
C PHE A 39 -20.12 4.96 -3.38
N PHE A 40 -19.39 4.64 -4.46
CA PHE A 40 -19.72 3.55 -5.38
C PHE A 40 -18.95 2.25 -5.09
N GLY A 41 -18.37 2.11 -3.89
CA GLY A 41 -17.50 0.97 -3.56
C GLY A 41 -16.16 0.99 -4.29
N GLY A 42 -15.78 2.15 -4.85
CA GLY A 42 -14.53 2.34 -5.59
C GLY A 42 -13.35 2.71 -4.71
N ILE A 43 -12.14 2.54 -5.26
CA ILE A 43 -10.90 3.00 -4.64
C ILE A 43 -10.36 4.18 -5.45
N ILE A 44 -10.15 5.31 -4.77
CA ILE A 44 -9.50 6.49 -5.34
C ILE A 44 -7.99 6.31 -5.21
N ASN A 45 -7.30 6.44 -6.33
CA ASN A 45 -5.86 6.35 -6.42
C ASN A 45 -5.30 7.57 -7.15
N TYR A 46 -4.00 7.80 -7.04
CA TYR A 46 -3.30 8.87 -7.72
C TYR A 46 -2.18 8.28 -8.58
N GLN A 47 -1.88 8.95 -9.69
CA GLN A 47 -0.73 8.65 -10.54
C GLN A 47 0.10 9.92 -10.73
N VAL A 48 1.41 9.76 -10.82
CA VAL A 48 2.34 10.86 -11.11
C VAL A 48 2.90 10.68 -12.51
N MET A 49 2.87 11.77 -13.27
CA MET A 49 3.31 11.84 -14.65
C MET A 49 4.37 12.91 -14.81
N ILE A 50 5.34 12.70 -15.68
CA ILE A 50 6.43 13.65 -15.99
C ILE A 50 6.55 13.84 -17.50
N ASP A 51 7.34 14.83 -17.92
CA ASP A 51 7.77 14.90 -19.32
C ASP A 51 8.70 13.71 -19.63
N PRO A 52 8.54 13.01 -20.76
CA PRO A 52 9.42 11.92 -21.19
C PRO A 52 10.91 12.30 -21.19
N LYS A 53 11.25 13.57 -21.41
CA LYS A 53 12.63 14.07 -21.38
C LYS A 53 13.26 13.96 -19.99
N ASP A 54 12.46 14.06 -18.95
CA ASP A 54 12.91 14.04 -17.56
C ASP A 54 12.93 12.61 -16.98
N ASN A 55 12.78 11.58 -17.82
CA ASN A 55 12.69 10.20 -17.35
C ASN A 55 13.99 9.69 -16.72
N GLU A 56 15.14 9.98 -17.31
CA GLU A 56 16.44 9.63 -16.71
C GLU A 56 16.65 10.33 -15.35
N PRO A 57 16.54 11.66 -15.23
CA PRO A 57 16.75 12.33 -13.95
C PRO A 57 15.69 11.95 -12.89
N ALA A 58 14.46 11.59 -13.29
CA ALA A 58 13.43 11.12 -12.36
C ALA A 58 13.70 9.73 -11.75
N THR A 59 14.60 8.95 -12.34
CA THR A 59 14.83 7.55 -11.92
C THR A 59 15.38 7.46 -10.51
N SER A 60 16.33 8.33 -10.14
CA SER A 60 16.93 8.36 -8.79
C SER A 60 15.91 8.76 -7.73
N VAL A 61 15.08 9.77 -8.03
CA VAL A 61 13.99 10.22 -7.15
C VAL A 61 12.98 9.10 -6.93
N LEU A 62 12.61 8.39 -8.00
CA LEU A 62 11.64 7.30 -7.93
C LEU A 62 12.18 6.11 -7.11
N GLN A 63 13.46 5.76 -7.26
CA GLN A 63 14.08 4.69 -6.49
C GLN A 63 14.09 5.02 -4.99
N ASN A 64 14.51 6.22 -4.62
CA ASN A 64 14.50 6.69 -3.23
C ASN A 64 13.09 6.67 -2.62
N PHE A 65 12.09 7.10 -3.40
CA PHE A 65 10.69 7.04 -3.00
C PHE A 65 10.25 5.60 -2.73
N ILE A 66 10.53 4.66 -3.64
CA ILE A 66 10.16 3.25 -3.50
C ILE A 66 10.79 2.63 -2.25
N GLU A 67 12.06 2.89 -1.97
CA GLU A 67 12.74 2.37 -0.78
C GLU A 67 12.08 2.86 0.51
N ARG A 68 11.76 4.16 0.60
CA ARG A 68 11.05 4.73 1.76
C ARG A 68 9.66 4.13 1.92
N SER A 69 8.91 3.97 0.84
CA SER A 69 7.58 3.34 0.88
C SER A 69 7.66 1.89 1.37
N LYS A 70 8.70 1.13 0.98
CA LYS A 70 8.92 -0.23 1.51
C LYS A 70 9.18 -0.24 3.01
N ILE A 71 9.98 0.70 3.52
CA ILE A 71 10.25 0.83 4.97
C ILE A 71 8.96 1.17 5.71
N LYS A 72 8.18 2.16 5.24
CA LYS A 72 6.87 2.52 5.80
C LYS A 72 5.92 1.32 5.86
N LEU A 73 5.86 0.52 4.80
CA LEU A 73 5.05 -0.71 4.77
C LEU A 73 5.56 -1.80 5.74
N ALA A 74 6.88 -1.94 5.89
CA ALA A 74 7.47 -2.86 6.85
C ALA A 74 7.20 -2.45 8.30
N GLU A 75 7.22 -1.15 8.59
CA GLU A 75 6.87 -0.62 9.91
C GLU A 75 5.38 -0.79 10.23
N LEU A 76 4.49 -0.51 9.26
CA LEU A 76 3.05 -0.73 9.41
C LEU A 76 2.71 -2.20 9.65
N THR A 77 3.33 -3.12 8.89
CA THR A 77 3.14 -4.56 9.10
C THR A 77 3.71 -5.03 10.44
N LYS A 78 4.81 -4.43 10.93
CA LYS A 78 5.35 -4.70 12.25
C LYS A 78 4.47 -4.13 13.38
N ALA A 79 3.86 -2.96 13.19
CA ALA A 79 2.93 -2.33 14.15
C ALA A 79 1.60 -3.08 14.25
N LEU A 80 1.17 -3.74 13.18
CA LEU A 80 0.04 -4.68 13.16
C LEU A 80 0.37 -6.06 13.78
N THR A 81 1.40 -6.17 14.64
CA THR A 81 1.66 -7.38 15.42
C THR A 81 0.55 -7.58 16.45
N VAL A 82 -0.58 -8.10 15.96
CA VAL A 82 -1.66 -8.65 16.77
C VAL A 82 -1.01 -9.67 17.69
N LYS A 83 -1.07 -9.43 19.00
CA LYS A 83 -0.62 -10.41 19.99
C LYS A 83 -1.66 -11.50 20.09
N CYS A 84 -1.21 -12.74 20.23
CA CYS A 84 -2.12 -13.84 20.52
C CYS A 84 -2.83 -13.58 21.86
N PRO A 85 -4.17 -13.60 21.93
CA PRO A 85 -4.88 -13.39 23.19
C PRO A 85 -4.68 -14.56 24.17
N GLY A 86 -4.27 -15.74 23.68
CA GLY A 86 -4.02 -16.92 24.52
C GLY A 86 -2.64 -16.92 25.19
N CYS A 87 -1.56 -16.66 24.43
CA CYS A 87 -0.19 -16.77 24.93
C CYS A 87 0.62 -15.47 24.87
N GLY A 88 0.04 -14.37 24.37
CA GLY A 88 0.72 -13.07 24.23
C GLY A 88 1.77 -13.00 23.11
N SER A 89 2.01 -14.08 22.37
CA SER A 89 3.00 -14.15 21.30
C SER A 89 2.71 -13.19 20.16
N THR A 90 3.74 -12.58 19.60
CA THR A 90 3.68 -11.76 18.37
C THR A 90 3.81 -12.58 17.09
N LYS A 91 4.07 -13.89 17.18
CA LYS A 91 4.14 -14.81 16.04
C LYS A 91 2.74 -15.23 15.60
N VAL A 92 2.01 -14.27 15.03
CA VAL A 92 0.64 -14.46 14.55
C VAL A 92 0.60 -14.37 13.03
N VAL A 93 -0.08 -15.33 12.41
CA VAL A 93 -0.28 -15.38 10.96
C VAL A 93 -1.77 -15.27 10.64
N ILE A 94 -2.09 -14.61 9.54
CA ILE A 94 -3.46 -14.57 9.01
C ILE A 94 -3.68 -15.84 8.19
N GLU A 95 -4.67 -16.64 8.57
CA GLU A 95 -5.01 -17.87 7.85
C GLU A 95 -5.90 -17.52 6.64
N GLN A 96 -5.30 -17.53 5.44
CA GLN A 96 -6.03 -17.24 4.20
C GLN A 96 -7.03 -18.37 3.88
N LYS A 97 -8.30 -17.99 3.64
CA LYS A 97 -9.41 -18.93 3.39
C LYS A 97 -9.37 -19.49 1.96
N ASN A 98 -9.01 -20.77 1.81
CA ASN A 98 -9.00 -21.48 0.51
C ASN A 98 -10.35 -22.08 0.08
N SER A 99 -11.41 -22.04 0.91
CA SER A 99 -12.72 -22.60 0.53
C SER A 99 -13.75 -21.51 0.20
N LEU A 100 -14.31 -21.60 -1.01
CA LEU A 100 -15.37 -20.72 -1.51
C LEU A 100 -16.56 -20.64 -0.54
N LEU A 101 -16.95 -21.76 0.09
CA LEU A 101 -18.02 -21.82 1.09
C LEU A 101 -17.73 -20.99 2.36
N LYS A 102 -16.47 -20.96 2.85
CA LYS A 102 -16.11 -20.17 4.03
C LYS A 102 -15.97 -18.66 3.73
N LYS A 103 -15.85 -18.26 2.46
CA LYS A 103 -15.88 -16.85 2.07
C LYS A 103 -17.29 -16.24 2.22
N ILE A 104 -18.33 -17.06 2.04
CA ILE A 104 -19.74 -16.60 2.13
C ILE A 104 -20.17 -16.45 3.60
N ILE A 105 -19.82 -17.41 4.47
CA ILE A 105 -20.26 -17.41 5.88
C ILE A 105 -19.50 -16.38 6.74
N TYR A 106 -18.25 -16.07 6.38
CA TYR A 106 -17.38 -15.20 7.18
C TYR A 106 -16.91 -13.97 6.37
N TYR A 107 -17.85 -13.32 5.68
CA TYR A 107 -17.58 -12.07 4.98
C TYR A 107 -17.25 -10.97 5.99
N GLY A 108 -16.04 -10.42 5.91
CA GLY A 108 -15.55 -9.37 6.82
C GLY A 108 -14.76 -9.86 8.05
N VAL A 109 -14.58 -11.17 8.25
CA VAL A 109 -13.88 -11.71 9.43
C VAL A 109 -12.47 -12.23 9.07
N THR A 110 -11.45 -11.71 9.74
CA THR A 110 -10.05 -12.13 9.63
C THR A 110 -9.77 -13.24 10.62
N ILE A 111 -9.23 -14.37 10.15
CA ILE A 111 -8.84 -15.48 11.03
C ILE A 111 -7.35 -15.34 11.33
N HIS A 112 -7.03 -15.14 12.60
CA HIS A 112 -5.67 -15.15 13.09
C HIS A 112 -5.33 -16.50 13.70
N ARG A 113 -4.12 -17.01 13.44
CA ARG A 113 -3.57 -18.20 14.06
C ARG A 113 -2.22 -17.87 14.69
N CYS A 114 -2.02 -18.29 15.94
CA CYS A 114 -0.71 -18.20 16.58
C CYS A 114 0.18 -19.38 16.16
N ASN A 115 1.45 -19.12 15.83
CA ASN A 115 2.40 -20.19 15.54
C ASN A 115 2.98 -20.87 16.78
N GLU A 116 2.84 -20.27 17.97
CA GLU A 116 3.39 -20.83 19.22
C GLU A 116 2.36 -21.67 19.99
N CYS A 117 1.17 -21.13 20.27
CA CYS A 117 0.13 -21.89 21.00
C CYS A 117 -0.90 -22.55 20.07
N HIS A 118 -0.79 -22.33 18.76
CA HIS A 118 -1.74 -22.81 17.75
C HIS A 118 -3.20 -22.37 17.91
N GLY A 119 -3.48 -21.47 18.86
CA GLY A 119 -4.79 -20.87 19.07
C GLY A 119 -5.24 -20.05 17.87
N LYS A 120 -6.55 -20.11 17.58
CA LYS A 120 -7.19 -19.36 16.50
C LYS A 120 -8.22 -18.40 17.08
N TRP A 121 -8.28 -17.19 16.55
CA TRP A 121 -9.31 -16.22 16.89
C TRP A 121 -9.72 -15.41 15.67
N PHE A 122 -10.85 -14.75 15.80
CA PHE A 122 -11.55 -14.05 14.74
C PHE A 122 -11.62 -12.57 15.08
N THR A 123 -11.34 -11.71 14.11
CA THR A 123 -11.44 -10.24 14.22
C THR A 123 -12.18 -9.66 13.03
#